data_AF-A0A378VYD7-F1
#
_entry.id   AF-A0A378VYD7-F1
#
_cell.length_a   1.000
_cell.length_b   1.000
_cell.length_c   1.000
_cell.angle_alpha   90.00
_cell.angle_beta   90.00
_cell.angle_gamma   90.00
#
_symmetry.space_group_name_H-M   'P 1'
#
loop_
_entity.id
_entity.type
_entity.pdbx_description
1 polymer ?
#
loop_
_entity_poly.entity_id
_entity_poly.type
_entity_poly.pdbx_seq_one_letter_code
_entity_poly.pdbx_strand_id
1 'polypeptide(L)' 'MSSKIDSRTILDQMGAENLLGQGDMLFLPPGTAYPQRVHGAFASDEEVHRVVEYLKQFGEPDYVDDI' A
#
# COMPACT_ATOMS: atom_id res chain seq x y z
N MET A 1 8.78 7.31 -16.69
CA MET A 1 7.40 7.29 -17.21
C MET A 1 6.80 5.97 -16.76
N SER A 2 5.91 5.99 -15.77
CA SER A 2 5.08 4.81 -15.49
C SER A 2 4.28 4.52 -16.76
N SER A 3 4.43 3.31 -17.28
CA SER A 3 3.87 2.96 -18.58
C SER A 3 2.41 2.54 -18.41
N LYS A 4 1.60 2.91 -19.40
CA LYS A 4 0.27 2.31 -19.61
C LYS A 4 0.30 0.77 -19.56
N ILE A 5 1.41 0.17 -19.99
CA ILE A 5 1.65 -1.27 -19.92
C ILE A 5 1.66 -1.74 -18.46
N ASP A 6 2.32 -1.02 -17.56
CA ASP A 6 2.40 -1.38 -16.15
C ASP A 6 1.03 -1.33 -15.48
N SER A 7 0.20 -0.33 -15.82
CA SER A 7 -1.20 -0.25 -15.36
C SER A 7 -1.99 -1.49 -15.77
N ARG A 8 -1.88 -1.91 -17.04
CA ARG A 8 -2.57 -3.10 -17.53
C ARG A 8 -2.01 -4.39 -16.93
N THR A 9 -0.71 -4.48 -16.66
CA THR A 9 -0.11 -5.66 -16.02
C THR A 9 -0.66 -5.87 -14.60
N ILE A 10 -0.96 -4.80 -13.86
CA ILE A 10 -1.41 -4.89 -12.46
C ILE A 10 -2.94 -4.92 -12.33
N LEU A 11 -3.66 -4.12 -13.10
CA LEU A 11 -5.11 -3.91 -12.95
C LEU A 11 -5.94 -4.47 -14.12
N ASP A 12 -5.28 -5.12 -15.10
CA ASP A 12 -5.86 -5.50 -16.41
C ASP A 12 -6.47 -4.33 -17.20
N GLN A 13 -6.22 -3.10 -16.76
CA GLN A 13 -6.76 -1.88 -17.35
C GLN A 13 -5.78 -0.69 -17.23
N MET A 14 -6.01 0.32 -18.07
CA MET A 14 -5.27 1.59 -18.01
C MET A 14 -5.81 2.49 -16.90
N GLY A 15 -5.01 3.45 -16.43
CA GLY A 15 -5.45 4.46 -15.47
C GLY A 15 -4.38 4.87 -14.48
N ALA A 16 -3.48 3.95 -14.10
CA ALA A 16 -2.46 4.20 -13.08
C ALA A 16 -1.40 5.21 -13.53
N GLU A 17 -1.20 5.37 -14.84
CA GLU A 17 -0.29 6.39 -15.39
C GLU A 17 -0.75 7.83 -15.14
N ASN A 18 -2.01 8.03 -14.74
CA ASN A 18 -2.61 9.34 -14.44
C ASN A 18 -2.60 9.66 -12.93
N LEU A 19 -1.98 8.81 -12.11
CA LEU A 19 -1.85 9.04 -10.68
C LEU A 19 -0.85 10.16 -10.39
N LEU A 20 -1.13 10.93 -9.34
CA LEU A 20 -0.35 12.11 -8.96
C LEU A 20 0.92 11.75 -8.16
N GLY A 21 1.10 10.47 -7.80
CA GLY A 21 2.11 10.02 -6.84
C GLY A 21 1.70 10.35 -5.40
N GLN A 22 2.67 10.31 -4.48
CA GLN A 22 2.48 10.71 -3.06
C GLN A 22 1.27 10.07 -2.37
N GLY A 23 0.99 8.80 -2.67
CA GLY A 23 -0.12 8.04 -2.07
C GLY A 23 -1.41 8.00 -2.91
N ASP A 24 -1.50 8.72 -4.03
CA ASP A 24 -2.62 8.57 -4.97
C ASP A 24 -2.56 7.20 -5.67
N MET A 25 -3.65 6.42 -5.59
CA MET A 25 -3.70 5.03 -6.02
C MET A 25 -5.06 4.61 -6.60
N LEU A 26 -5.06 3.47 -7.28
CA LEU A 26 -6.26 2.78 -7.77
C LEU A 26 -6.44 1.46 -6.99
N PHE A 27 -7.58 1.31 -6.33
CA PHE A 27 -7.96 0.10 -5.61
C PHE A 27 -9.02 -0.68 -6.42
N LEU A 28 -8.77 -1.96 -6.71
CA LEU A 28 -9.73 -2.83 -7.41
C LEU A 28 -10.27 -3.89 -6.43
N PRO A 29 -11.45 -3.68 -5.82
CA PRO A 29 -12.09 -4.67 -4.97
C PRO A 29 -12.37 -5.99 -5.72
N PRO A 30 -12.37 -7.14 -5.02
CA PRO A 30 -12.79 -8.39 -5.62
C PRO A 30 -14.26 -8.30 -6.06
N GLY A 31 -14.56 -8.82 -7.26
CA GLY A 31 -15.91 -8.82 -7.81
C GLY A 31 -16.37 -7.51 -8.45
N THR A 32 -15.53 -6.49 -8.53
CA THR A 32 -15.81 -5.28 -9.32
C THR A 32 -14.94 -5.24 -10.59
N ALA A 33 -15.47 -4.63 -11.64
CA ALA A 33 -14.74 -4.44 -12.90
C ALA A 33 -13.94 -3.13 -12.95
N TYR A 34 -14.30 -2.16 -12.09
CA TYR A 34 -13.74 -0.81 -12.12
C TYR A 34 -12.98 -0.48 -10.83
N PRO A 35 -11.79 0.14 -10.94
CA PRO A 35 -11.00 0.53 -9.81
C PRO A 35 -11.52 1.85 -9.24
N GLN A 36 -11.39 2.00 -7.93
CA GLN A 36 -11.72 3.19 -7.18
C GLN A 36 -10.44 4.00 -6.97
N ARG A 37 -10.48 5.31 -7.25
CA ARG A 37 -9.37 6.20 -6.93
C ARG A 37 -9.37 6.49 -5.44
N VAL A 38 -8.23 6.30 -4.78
CA VAL A 38 -8.05 6.45 -3.34
C VAL A 38 -6.79 7.26 -3.07
N HIS A 39 -6.80 8.06 -2.01
CA HIS A 39 -5.62 8.73 -1.49
C HIS A 39 -5.14 7.97 -0.25
N GLY A 40 -3.96 7.36 -0.36
CA GLY A 40 -3.31 6.64 0.71
C GLY A 40 -3.04 7.56 1.91
N ALA A 41 -3.24 7.02 3.11
CA ALA A 41 -2.89 7.73 4.33
C ALA A 41 -1.37 7.90 4.39
N PHE A 42 -0.92 9.12 4.70
CA PHE A 42 0.48 9.37 5.01
C PHE A 42 0.73 8.99 6.47
N ALA A 43 1.71 8.13 6.70
CA ALA A 43 2.29 7.85 8.00
C ALA A 43 3.79 8.09 7.90
N SER A 44 4.29 9.02 8.70
CA SER A 44 5.72 9.31 8.79
C SER A 44 6.49 8.18 9.44
N ASP A 45 7.77 8.06 9.13
CA ASP A 45 8.66 7.12 9.81
C ASP A 45 8.62 7.30 11.33
N GLU A 46 8.52 8.54 11.82
CA GLU A 46 8.42 8.83 13.25
C GLU A 46 7.15 8.22 13.88
N GLU A 47 5.99 8.33 13.21
CA GLU A 47 4.75 7.69 13.65
C GLU A 47 4.90 6.18 13.76
N VAL A 48 5.54 5.56 12.77
CA VAL A 48 5.81 4.12 12.76
C VAL A 48 6.69 3.73 13.95
N HIS A 49 7.80 4.44 14.18
CA HIS A 49 8.71 4.17 15.30
C HIS A 49 8.01 4.31 16.65
N ARG A 50 7.19 5.35 16.85
CA ARG A 50 6.44 5.52 18.10
C ARG A 50 5.49 4.36 18.38
N VAL A 51 4.79 3.85 17.36
CA VAL A 51 3.91 2.69 17.51
C VAL A 51 4.71 1.43 17.83
N VAL A 52 5.84 1.21 17.15
CA VAL A 52 6.72 0.06 17.40
C VAL A 52 7.26 0.08 18.84
N GLU A 53 7.78 1.22 19.31
CA GLU A 53 8.30 1.35 20.67
C GLU A 53 7.21 1.21 21.74
N TYR A 54 5.98 1.62 21.44
CA TYR A 54 4.84 1.34 22.31
C TYR A 54 4.55 -0.16 22.40
N LEU A 55 4.49 -0.85 21.26
CA LEU A 55 4.17 -2.29 21.23
C LEU A 55 5.23 -3.16 21.92
N LYS A 56 6.52 -2.79 21.83
CA LYS A 56 7.62 -3.49 22.52
C LYS A 56 7.47 -3.51 24.05
N GLN A 57 6.66 -2.62 24.63
CA GLN A 57 6.42 -2.61 26.09
C GLN A 57 5.56 -3.78 26.57
N PHE A 58 4.87 -4.48 25.66
CA PHE A 58 3.92 -5.55 25.99
C PHE A 58 4.50 -6.97 25.89
N GLY A 59 5.77 -7.11 25.48
CA GLY A 59 6.44 -8.40 25.43
C GLY A 59 7.56 -8.46 24.39
N GLU A 60 8.40 -9.48 24.50
CA GLU A 60 9.41 -9.80 23.50
C GLU A 60 8.77 -10.52 22.31
N PRO A 61 9.36 -10.41 21.10
CA PRO A 61 8.89 -11.13 19.94
C PRO A 61 9.04 -12.65 20.12
N ASP A 62 7.98 -13.39 19.77
CA ASP A 62 7.97 -14.85 19.71
C ASP A 62 8.19 -15.29 18.25
N TYR A 63 9.45 -15.57 17.91
CA TYR A 63 9.86 -15.95 16.56
C TYR A 63 9.69 -17.46 16.32
N VAL A 64 9.25 -17.83 15.11
CA VAL A 64 9.22 -19.23 14.66
C VAL A 64 10.45 -19.47 13.79
N ASP A 65 11.45 -20.17 14.31
CA ASP A 65 12.78 -20.32 13.70
C ASP A 65 12.80 -21.00 12.32
N ASP A 66 11.73 -21.71 11.95
CA ASP A 66 11.60 -22.46 10.69
C ASP A 66 10.95 -21.65 9.54
N ILE A 67 10.71 -20.34 9.71
CA ILE A 67 10.13 -19.43 8.68
C ILE A 67 11.16 -18.38 8.23
#